data_AF-A0A965UQB0-F1
#
_entry.id   AF-A0A965UQB0-F1
#
_cell.length_a   1.000
_cell.length_b   1.000
_cell.length_c   1.000
_cell.angle_alpha   90.00
_cell.angle_beta   90.00
_cell.angle_gamma   90.00
#
_symmetry.space_group_name_H-M   'P 1'
#
loop_
_entity.id
_entity.type
_entity.pdbx_description
1 polymer ?
#
loop_
_entity_poly.entity_id
_entity_poly.type
_entity_poly.pdbx_seq_one_letter_code
_entity_poly.pdbx_strand_id
1 'polypeptide(L)'
;MRFLVFALLLLCSSVAIADTNIYARSVTISSAQDDAELMARTGILRHCGRNGGRREGIAFSTAGPDHALQSCCYNGRYRIVEKGVAYSPARRGWFAVIRYAN
;
A
#
# COMPACT_ATOMS: atom_id res chain seq x y z
N MET A 1 -5.22 -56.62 24.11
CA MET A 1 -4.90 -55.86 22.87
C MET A 1 -5.69 -54.55 22.74
N ARG A 2 -7.00 -54.50 23.03
CA ARG A 2 -7.81 -53.26 22.98
C ARG A 2 -7.29 -52.11 23.86
N PHE A 3 -6.83 -52.38 25.07
CA PHE A 3 -6.33 -51.34 25.99
C PHE A 3 -5.01 -50.68 25.55
N LEU A 4 -4.16 -51.41 24.80
CA LEU A 4 -2.91 -50.85 24.25
C LEU A 4 -3.19 -49.82 23.15
N VAL A 5 -4.26 -50.02 22.37
CA VAL A 5 -4.67 -49.07 21.32
C VAL A 5 -5.17 -47.76 21.93
N PHE A 6 -5.92 -47.83 23.04
CA PHE A 6 -6.39 -46.62 23.75
C PHE A 6 -5.24 -45.83 24.38
N ALA A 7 -4.24 -46.51 24.95
CA ALA A 7 -3.05 -45.85 25.51
C ALA A 7 -2.22 -45.15 24.42
N LEU A 8 -2.11 -45.75 23.23
CA LEU A 8 -1.38 -45.17 22.10
C LEU A 8 -2.08 -43.93 21.52
N LEU A 9 -3.41 -43.93 21.47
CA LEU A 9 -4.21 -42.78 21.01
C LEU A 9 -4.10 -41.56 21.95
N LEU A 10 -4.00 -41.80 23.26
CA LEU A 10 -3.80 -40.75 24.26
C LEU A 10 -2.41 -40.10 24.16
N LEU A 11 -1.37 -40.88 23.81
CA LEU A 11 0.00 -40.37 23.63
C LEU A 11 0.16 -39.51 22.36
N CYS A 12 -0.68 -39.70 21.34
CA CYS A 12 -0.67 -38.89 20.11
C CYS A 12 -1.47 -37.58 20.21
N SER A 13 -2.09 -37.31 21.35
CA SER A 13 -2.92 -36.10 21.57
C SER A 13 -2.07 -34.94 22.10
N SER A 14 -1.00 -34.57 21.38
CA SER A 14 -0.21 -33.38 21.71
C SER A 14 -1.05 -32.12 21.44
N VAL A 15 -1.28 -31.31 22.48
CA VAL A 15 -1.89 -29.98 22.35
C VAL A 15 -1.01 -29.09 21.48
N ALA A 16 -1.47 -28.78 20.27
CA ALA A 16 -0.87 -27.74 19.45
C ALA A 16 -1.20 -26.38 20.06
N ILE A 17 -0.32 -25.87 20.93
CA ILE A 17 -0.39 -24.50 21.41
C ILE A 17 0.10 -23.62 20.26
N ALA A 18 -0.83 -23.09 19.46
CA ALA A 18 -0.52 -22.15 18.40
C ALA A 18 -0.12 -20.81 19.03
N ASP A 19 1.18 -20.52 19.01
CA ASP A 19 1.73 -19.29 19.56
C ASP A 19 1.33 -18.11 18.66
N THR A 20 0.39 -17.28 19.12
CA THR A 20 -0.16 -16.18 18.33
C THR A 20 0.73 -14.95 18.51
N ASN A 21 1.86 -14.94 17.82
CA ASN A 21 2.76 -13.78 17.85
C ASN A 21 2.14 -12.62 17.06
N ILE A 22 1.59 -11.63 17.79
CA ILE A 22 1.12 -10.37 17.20
C ILE A 22 2.32 -9.44 16.97
N TYR A 23 2.87 -9.47 15.76
CA TYR A 23 3.88 -8.50 15.35
C TYR A 23 3.22 -7.19 14.95
N ALA A 24 3.25 -6.19 15.85
CA ALA A 24 2.92 -4.82 15.49
C ALA A 24 4.02 -4.26 14.57
N ARG A 25 3.81 -4.33 13.25
CA ARG A 25 4.68 -3.67 12.28
C ARG A 25 4.44 -2.16 12.34
N SER A 26 5.47 -1.37 12.61
CA SER A 26 5.38 0.08 12.43
C SER A 26 5.16 0.37 10.95
N VAL A 27 3.98 0.92 10.63
CA VAL A 27 3.65 1.36 9.27
C VAL A 27 4.09 2.81 9.15
N THR A 28 5.24 3.05 8.51
CA THR A 28 5.62 4.41 8.12
C THR A 28 4.67 4.88 7.02
N ILE A 29 3.83 5.85 7.34
CA ILE A 29 2.91 6.49 6.39
C ILE A 29 3.70 7.56 5.63
N SER A 30 3.91 7.34 4.33
CA SER A 30 4.48 8.35 3.43
C SER A 30 3.43 9.38 3.02
N SER A 31 3.87 10.63 2.84
CA SER A 31 3.03 11.68 2.27
C SER A 31 2.78 11.44 0.78
N ALA A 32 1.71 12.02 0.23
CA ALA A 32 1.44 11.98 -1.21
C ALA A 32 2.59 12.61 -2.01
N GLN A 33 3.22 13.65 -1.46
CA GLN A 33 4.33 14.34 -2.09
C GLN A 33 5.59 13.46 -2.12
N ASP A 34 5.96 12.81 -1.02
CA ASP A 34 7.12 11.91 -0.97
C ASP A 34 7.00 10.78 -2.01
N ASP A 35 5.79 10.25 -2.17
CA ASP A 35 5.49 9.20 -3.13
C ASP A 35 5.56 9.72 -4.57
N ALA A 36 5.04 10.92 -4.86
CA ALA A 36 5.17 11.55 -6.16
C ALA A 36 6.65 11.78 -6.53
N GLU A 37 7.45 12.26 -5.58
CA GLU A 37 8.89 12.46 -5.79
C GLU A 37 9.64 11.15 -5.97
N LEU A 38 9.27 10.10 -5.23
CA LEU A 38 9.84 8.76 -5.44
C LEU A 38 9.53 8.25 -6.85
N MET A 39 8.31 8.42 -7.34
CA MET A 39 7.95 8.07 -8.71
C MET A 39 8.71 8.93 -9.72
N ALA A 40 8.89 10.22 -9.45
CA ALA A 40 9.63 11.09 -10.34
C ALA A 40 11.13 10.74 -10.43
N ARG A 41 11.76 10.39 -9.29
CA ARG A 41 13.15 9.93 -9.22
C ARG A 41 13.35 8.58 -9.90
N THR A 42 12.44 7.63 -9.69
CA THR A 42 12.55 6.28 -10.26
C THR A 42 12.03 6.18 -11.69
N GLY A 43 11.17 7.11 -12.11
CA GLY A 43 10.45 7.04 -13.36
C GLY A 43 9.44 5.90 -13.43
N ILE A 44 9.01 5.33 -12.29
CA ILE A 44 8.09 4.19 -12.23
C ILE A 44 6.79 4.64 -11.60
N LEU A 45 5.69 4.52 -12.35
CA LEU A 45 4.34 4.73 -11.82
C LEU A 45 3.91 3.47 -11.06
N ARG A 46 3.78 3.55 -9.75
CA ARG A 46 3.32 2.42 -8.91
C ARG A 46 2.47 2.89 -7.76
N HIS A 47 1.52 2.07 -7.34
CA HIS A 47 0.83 2.30 -6.08
C HIS A 47 1.81 2.12 -4.91
N CYS A 48 1.87 3.09 -4.00
CA CYS A 48 2.85 3.04 -2.92
C CYS A 48 2.42 2.13 -1.79
N GLY A 49 1.11 1.84 -1.63
CA GLY A 49 0.56 0.89 -0.65
C GLY A 49 0.87 1.21 0.82
N ARG A 50 1.62 2.28 1.10
CA ARG A 50 2.21 2.63 2.39
C ARG A 50 1.38 3.63 3.20
N ASN A 51 0.27 4.13 2.67
CA ASN A 51 -0.62 5.04 3.39
C ASN A 51 -1.74 4.31 4.15
N GLY A 52 -1.39 3.29 4.94
CA GLY A 52 -2.34 2.64 5.86
C GLY A 52 -3.62 2.11 5.20
N GLY A 53 -3.56 1.66 3.95
CA GLY A 53 -4.73 1.13 3.21
C GLY A 53 -5.68 2.19 2.63
N ARG A 54 -5.33 3.48 2.68
CA ARG A 54 -6.15 4.53 2.07
C ARG A 54 -6.22 4.42 0.56
N ARG A 55 -7.38 4.80 0.00
CA ARG A 55 -7.58 4.89 -1.45
C ARG A 55 -6.61 5.92 -2.06
N GLU A 56 -5.94 5.51 -3.13
CA GLU A 56 -4.92 6.28 -3.83
C GLU A 56 -5.27 6.41 -5.31
N GLY A 57 -5.11 7.62 -5.85
CA GLY A 57 -5.07 7.86 -7.29
C GLY A 57 -3.66 8.26 -7.67
N ILE A 58 -3.12 7.67 -8.74
CA ILE A 58 -1.81 8.04 -9.28
C ILE A 58 -1.95 8.32 -10.77
N ALA A 59 -1.11 9.19 -11.30
CA ALA A 59 -1.08 9.46 -12.74
C ALA A 59 0.29 9.99 -13.18
N PHE A 60 0.50 9.95 -14.48
CA PHE A 60 1.61 10.60 -15.16
C PHE A 60 1.06 11.45 -16.32
N SER A 61 1.61 12.65 -16.52
CA SER A 61 1.30 13.48 -17.69
C SER A 61 2.50 14.30 -18.13
N THR A 62 2.70 14.41 -19.44
CA THR A 62 3.66 15.36 -20.04
C THR A 62 3.03 16.73 -20.30
N ALA A 63 1.71 16.84 -20.25
CA ALA A 63 0.99 18.09 -20.55
C ALA A 63 1.10 19.13 -19.43
N GLY A 64 1.25 18.71 -18.17
CA GLY A 64 1.44 19.62 -17.05
C GLY A 64 1.09 19.00 -15.69
N PRO A 65 1.43 19.69 -14.58
CA PRO A 65 1.17 19.21 -13.22
C PRO A 65 -0.33 19.08 -12.92
N ASP A 66 -1.14 20.06 -13.35
CA ASP A 66 -2.58 20.03 -13.14
C ASP A 66 -3.26 18.94 -13.95
N HIS A 67 -2.81 18.72 -15.19
CA HIS A 67 -3.30 17.62 -16.00
C HIS A 67 -2.98 16.26 -15.35
N ALA A 68 -1.79 16.10 -14.77
CA ALA A 68 -1.43 14.89 -14.04
C ALA A 68 -2.38 14.66 -12.85
N LEU A 69 -2.62 15.69 -12.03
CA LEU A 69 -3.58 15.62 -10.91
C LEU A 69 -5.00 15.31 -11.39
N GLN A 70 -5.44 15.90 -12.50
CA GLN A 70 -6.76 15.67 -13.07
C GLN A 70 -6.93 14.23 -13.56
N SER A 71 -5.84 13.62 -14.04
CA SER A 71 -5.80 12.26 -14.57
C SER A 71 -5.73 11.18 -13.49
N CYS A 72 -5.55 11.54 -12.22
CA CYS A 72 -5.50 10.57 -11.12
C CYS A 72 -6.83 9.81 -10.98
N CYS A 73 -6.74 8.50 -10.75
CA CYS A 73 -7.90 7.66 -10.49
C CYS A 73 -8.77 8.25 -9.37
N TYR A 74 -10.09 8.18 -9.55
CA TYR A 74 -11.10 8.68 -8.61
C TYR A 74 -11.13 10.18 -8.36
N ASN A 75 -10.35 10.97 -9.10
CA ASN A 75 -10.42 12.41 -8.98
C ASN A 75 -11.84 12.91 -9.30
N GLY A 76 -12.38 13.78 -8.46
CA GLY A 76 -13.78 14.22 -8.51
C GLY A 76 -14.83 13.23 -7.97
N ARG A 77 -14.44 12.02 -7.55
CA ARG A 77 -15.38 11.01 -7.00
C ARG A 77 -15.36 10.92 -5.48
N TYR A 78 -14.18 11.08 -4.87
CA TYR A 78 -14.02 11.03 -3.41
C TYR A 78 -13.37 12.31 -2.88
N ARG A 79 -13.61 12.59 -1.60
CA ARG A 79 -12.99 13.73 -0.92
C ARG A 79 -11.48 13.57 -0.89
N ILE A 80 -10.78 14.57 -1.40
CA ILE A 80 -9.31 14.62 -1.40
C ILE A 80 -8.83 15.00 0.00
N VAL A 81 -7.89 14.23 0.52
CA VAL A 81 -7.21 14.47 1.80
C VAL A 81 -5.84 15.09 1.55
N GLU A 82 -5.16 14.65 0.50
CA GLU A 82 -3.79 15.06 0.21
C GLU A 82 -3.49 14.95 -1.29
N LYS A 83 -2.61 15.82 -1.79
CA LYS A 83 -2.11 15.80 -3.17
C LYS A 83 -0.61 15.96 -3.16
N GLY A 84 0.05 15.27 -4.09
CA GLY A 84 1.47 15.44 -4.38
C GLY A 84 1.68 15.44 -5.89
N VAL A 85 2.61 16.26 -6.35
CA VAL A 85 3.00 16.31 -7.76
C VAL A 85 4.50 16.59 -7.87
N ALA A 86 5.19 15.87 -8.75
CA ALA A 86 6.62 16.00 -8.94
C ALA A 86 7.01 15.84 -10.40
N TYR A 87 7.92 16.69 -10.86
CA TYR A 87 8.48 16.59 -12.20
C TYR A 87 9.60 15.55 -12.24
N SER A 88 9.60 14.71 -13.27
CA SER A 88 10.65 13.76 -13.57
C SER A 88 11.44 14.24 -14.78
N PRO A 89 12.71 14.65 -14.61
CA PRO A 89 13.59 14.94 -15.74
C PRO A 89 13.79 13.73 -16.66
N ALA A 90 13.88 12.52 -16.08
CA ALA A 90 14.09 11.27 -16.81
C ALA A 90 12.89 10.90 -17.72
N ARG A 91 11.67 11.20 -17.28
CA ARG A 91 10.44 10.93 -18.06
C ARG A 91 9.92 12.16 -18.79
N ARG A 92 10.53 13.32 -18.57
CA ARG A 92 10.12 14.64 -19.12
C ARG A 92 8.63 14.92 -18.88
N GLY A 93 8.15 14.63 -17.68
CA GLY A 93 6.75 14.76 -17.33
C GLY A 93 6.50 14.75 -15.82
N TRP A 94 5.24 14.83 -15.45
CA TRP A 94 4.77 15.03 -14.08
C TRP A 94 4.12 13.77 -13.54
N PHE A 95 4.57 13.32 -12.38
CA PHE A 95 3.93 12.28 -11.60
C PHE A 95 3.03 12.93 -10.54
N ALA A 96 1.80 12.43 -10.42
CA ALA A 96 0.83 12.93 -9.47
C ALA A 96 0.30 11.80 -8.59
N VAL A 97 0.06 12.12 -7.32
CA VAL A 97 -0.51 11.22 -6.32
C VAL A 97 -1.60 11.98 -5.57
N ILE A 98 -2.78 11.37 -5.42
CA ILE A 98 -3.89 11.89 -4.62
C ILE A 98 -4.29 10.84 -3.60
N ARG A 99 -4.43 11.26 -2.34
CA ARG A 99 -4.99 10.47 -1.26
C ARG A 99 -6.43 10.87 -1.03
N TYR A 100 -7.31 9.90 -0.98
CA TYR A 100 -8.73 10.11 -0.73
C TYR A 100 -9.10 9.70 0.69
N ALA A 101 -10.16 10.30 1.21
CA ALA A 101 -10.84 9.78 2.40
C ALA A 101 -11.40 8.38 2.08
N ASN A 102 -11.38 7.50 3.08
CA ASN A 102 -11.99 6.18 2.98
C ASN A 102 -13.52 6.30 2.92
#